data_AF-A0A920BLS2-F1
#
_entry.id   AF-A0A920BLS2-F1
#
_cell.length_a   1.000
_cell.length_b   1.000
_cell.length_c   1.000
_cell.angle_alpha   90.00
_cell.angle_beta   90.00
_cell.angle_gamma   90.00
#
_symmetry.space_group_name_H-M   'P 1'
#
loop_
_entity.id
_entity.type
_entity.pdbx_description
1 polymer ?
#
loop_
_entity_poly.entity_id
_entity_poly.type
_entity_poly.pdbx_seq_one_letter_code
_entity_poly.pdbx_strand_id
1 'polypeptide(L)'
;MRPVVVKIDNHEEARPQSGIELADMMIEVWVEGITRYLAVFQAADADFVGPIRSMRPTDFALQNPWASLFIHSGGQDWIKAIADASTVASLTNHQVLFA
;
A
#
# COMPACT_ATOMS: atom_id res chain seq x y z
N MET A 1 -0.02 1.17 18.15
CA MET A 1 0.26 2.00 16.96
C MET A 1 -0.56 1.49 15.80
N ARG A 2 -0.96 2.37 14.89
CA ARG A 2 -1.67 2.01 13.66
C ARG A 2 -0.63 1.61 12.61
N PRO A 3 -0.74 0.44 11.95
CA PRO A 3 0.22 0.07 10.91
C PRO A 3 0.06 0.97 9.68
N VAL A 4 1.18 1.27 9.04
CA VAL A 4 1.22 1.95 7.74
C VAL A 4 1.40 0.90 6.66
N VAL A 5 0.56 0.95 5.63
CA VAL A 5 0.62 0.02 4.50
C VAL A 5 0.87 0.83 3.25
N VAL A 6 1.84 0.44 2.44
CA VAL A 6 2.15 1.10 1.17
C VAL A 6 1.86 0.14 0.03
N LYS A 7 1.09 0.59 -0.97
CA LYS A 7 0.84 -0.19 -2.19
C LYS A 7 2.02 -0.09 -3.13
N ILE A 8 2.71 -1.20 -3.36
CA ILE A 8 3.96 -1.23 -4.14
C ILE A 8 3.77 -1.96 -5.47
N ASP A 9 4.42 -1.42 -6.50
CA ASP A 9 4.52 -2.06 -7.80
C ASP A 9 5.30 -3.37 -7.77
N ASN A 10 4.89 -4.32 -8.61
CA ASN A 10 5.68 -5.51 -8.89
C ASN A 10 5.81 -5.81 -10.39
N HIS A 11 5.60 -4.80 -11.26
CA HIS A 11 5.99 -4.88 -12.65
C HIS A 11 7.50 -5.06 -12.79
N GLU A 12 7.95 -5.79 -13.81
CA GLU A 12 9.37 -6.09 -14.03
C GLU A 12 10.20 -4.80 -14.15
N GLU A 13 9.67 -3.79 -14.84
CA GLU A 13 10.30 -2.47 -15.00
C GLU A 13 10.33 -1.64 -13.71
N ALA A 14 9.55 -2.01 -12.69
CA ALA A 14 9.52 -1.32 -11.39
C ALA A 14 10.56 -1.89 -10.41
N ARG A 15 11.31 -2.92 -10.80
CA ARG A 15 12.29 -3.58 -9.95
C ARG A 15 13.70 -3.00 -10.20
N PRO A 16 14.55 -2.90 -9.15
CA PRO A 16 14.25 -3.19 -7.75
C PRO A 16 13.38 -2.11 -7.10
N GLN A 17 12.47 -2.53 -6.21
CA GLN A 17 11.73 -1.60 -5.34
C GLN A 17 12.65 -1.05 -4.24
N SER A 18 12.25 0.07 -3.64
CA SER A 18 12.99 0.71 -2.56
C SER A 18 12.26 0.60 -1.24
N GLY A 19 13.00 0.37 -0.16
CA GLY A 19 12.51 0.37 1.23
C GLY A 19 11.58 -0.80 1.59
N ILE A 20 11.34 -1.73 0.66
CA ILE A 20 10.47 -2.88 0.91
C ILE A 20 11.12 -3.93 1.82
N GLU A 21 12.44 -3.92 1.90
CA GLU A 21 13.25 -4.75 2.80
C GLU A 21 13.11 -4.36 4.27
N LEU A 22 12.62 -3.15 4.54
CA LEU A 22 12.34 -2.64 5.89
C LEU A 22 10.92 -2.96 6.35
N ALA A 23 10.07 -3.52 5.48
CA ALA A 23 8.69 -3.85 5.83
C ALA A 23 8.65 -5.02 6.84
N ASP A 24 7.84 -4.87 7.87
CA ASP A 24 7.61 -5.93 8.88
C ASP A 24 6.82 -7.11 8.30
N MET A 25 6.01 -6.85 7.27
CA MET A 25 5.28 -7.86 6.53
C MET A 25 5.07 -7.44 5.07
N MET A 26 5.16 -8.41 4.16
CA MET A 26 4.86 -8.23 2.75
C MET A 26 3.70 -9.13 2.34
N ILE A 27 2.69 -8.56 1.69
CA ILE A 27 1.56 -9.33 1.13
C ILE A 27 1.57 -9.16 -0.37
N GLU A 28 1.67 -10.26 -1.11
CA GLU A 28 1.53 -10.26 -2.56
C GLU A 28 0.08 -10.54 -2.96
N VAL A 29 -0.47 -9.69 -3.83
CA VAL A 29 -1.86 -9.76 -4.27
C VAL A 29 -1.93 -9.73 -5.79
N TRP A 30 -2.69 -10.64 -6.38
CA TRP A 30 -2.95 -10.65 -7.81
C TRP A 30 -3.89 -9.50 -8.22
N VAL A 31 -3.48 -8.71 -9.21
CA VAL A 31 -4.16 -7.52 -9.72
C VAL A 31 -3.94 -7.40 -11.24
N GLU A 32 -5.02 -7.46 -12.03
CA GLU A 32 -4.99 -7.07 -13.45
C GLU A 32 -3.94 -7.81 -14.30
N GLY A 33 -3.67 -9.08 -14.01
CA GLY A 33 -2.72 -9.89 -14.79
C GLY A 33 -1.27 -9.85 -14.28
N ILE A 34 -1.01 -9.12 -13.19
CA ILE A 34 0.27 -9.11 -12.49
C ILE A 34 0.05 -9.12 -10.97
N THR A 35 1.08 -9.38 -10.16
CA THR A 35 0.98 -9.14 -8.72
C THR A 35 1.33 -7.70 -8.35
N ARG A 36 0.91 -7.28 -7.16
CA ARG A 36 1.31 -6.05 -6.48
C ARG A 36 1.52 -6.36 -5.01
N TYR A 37 2.36 -5.58 -4.34
CA TYR A 37 2.61 -5.77 -2.93
C TYR A 37 1.86 -4.78 -2.05
N LEU A 38 1.54 -5.22 -0.82
CA LEU A 38 1.23 -4.37 0.32
C LEU A 38 2.38 -4.51 1.31
N ALA A 39 3.23 -3.50 1.38
CA ALA A 39 4.33 -3.43 2.34
C ALA A 39 3.79 -2.83 3.65
N VAL A 40 3.87 -3.59 4.74
CA VAL A 40 3.32 -3.21 6.05
C VAL A 40 4.47 -2.80 6.98
N PHE A 41 4.33 -1.62 7.57
CA PHE A 41 5.27 -1.03 8.51
C PHE A 41 4.55 -0.76 9.84
N GLN A 42 5.13 -1.23 10.93
CA GLN A 42 4.62 -1.10 12.29
C GLN A 42 5.73 -0.81 13.30
N ALA A 43 6.90 -1.43 13.16
CA ALA A 43 8.04 -1.28 14.05
C ALA A 43 9.22 -0.55 13.41
N ALA A 44 9.37 -0.66 12.09
CA ALA A 44 10.44 -0.02 11.33
C ALA A 44 9.94 1.24 10.59
N ASP A 45 10.81 2.25 10.55
CA ASP A 45 10.66 3.43 9.69
C ASP A 45 11.46 3.25 8.39
N ALA A 46 11.07 3.97 7.35
CA ALA A 46 11.77 3.97 6.07
C ALA A 46 11.91 5.40 5.53
N ASP A 47 13.08 5.74 4.97
CA ASP A 47 13.25 7.05 4.35
C ASP A 47 12.52 7.14 3.01
N PHE A 48 12.49 6.05 2.25
CA PHE A 48 11.89 6.02 0.92
C PHE A 48 11.30 4.65 0.60
N VAL A 49 10.01 4.61 0.24
CA VAL A 49 9.32 3.38 -0.18
C VAL A 49 8.59 3.59 -1.52
N GLY A 50 8.82 2.71 -2.49
CA GLY A 50 8.18 2.75 -3.81
C GLY A 50 8.71 1.72 -4.81
N PRO A 51 8.20 1.71 -6.06
CA PRO A 51 7.21 2.65 -6.63
C PRO A 51 5.79 2.43 -6.10
N ILE A 52 5.11 3.52 -5.71
CA ILE A 52 3.74 3.47 -5.17
C ILE A 52 2.70 3.32 -6.29
N ARG A 53 1.65 2.52 -6.05
CA ARG A 53 0.63 2.19 -7.05
C ARG A 53 -0.79 2.37 -6.55
N SER A 54 -1.73 2.29 -7.49
CA SER A 54 -3.14 2.59 -7.24
C SER A 54 -3.81 1.52 -6.39
N MET A 55 -4.76 1.95 -5.56
CA MET A 55 -5.59 1.08 -4.73
C MET A 55 -6.56 0.23 -5.57
N ARG A 56 -6.91 -0.93 -5.03
CA ARG A 56 -7.90 -1.89 -5.54
C ARG A 56 -8.87 -2.31 -4.43
N PRO A 57 -10.09 -2.77 -4.76
CA PRO A 57 -11.07 -3.19 -3.75
C PRO A 57 -10.54 -4.25 -2.78
N THR A 58 -9.73 -5.18 -3.28
CA THR A 58 -9.09 -6.24 -2.49
C THR A 58 -8.17 -5.70 -1.39
N ASP A 59 -7.56 -4.52 -1.60
CA ASP A 59 -6.66 -3.91 -0.62
C ASP A 59 -7.39 -3.57 0.68
N PHE A 60 -8.64 -3.10 0.60
CA PHE A 60 -9.44 -2.75 1.78
C PHE A 60 -9.91 -3.98 2.55
N ALA A 61 -10.28 -5.05 1.85
CA ALA A 61 -10.66 -6.31 2.49
C ALA A 61 -9.53 -6.89 3.35
N LEU A 62 -8.27 -6.78 2.87
CA LEU A 62 -7.09 -7.25 3.60
C LEU A 62 -6.73 -6.36 4.79
N GLN A 63 -6.95 -5.05 4.67
CA GLN A 63 -6.47 -4.06 5.64
C GLN A 63 -7.49 -3.69 6.72
N ASN A 64 -8.78 -3.94 6.49
CA ASN A 64 -9.86 -3.61 7.43
C ASN A 64 -9.63 -4.11 8.87
N PRO A 65 -9.13 -5.35 9.10
CA PRO A 65 -8.85 -5.84 10.45
C PRO A 65 -7.80 -5.03 11.22
N TRP A 66 -6.93 -4.31 10.51
CA TRP A 66 -5.85 -3.52 11.11
C TRP A 66 -6.16 -2.04 11.22
N ALA A 67 -7.24 -1.59 10.58
CA ALA A 67 -7.57 -0.19 10.42
C ALA A 67 -6.33 0.63 10.02
N SER A 68 -5.54 0.17 9.04
CA SER A 68 -4.23 0.75 8.69
C SER A 68 -4.33 2.18 8.14
N LEU A 69 -3.20 2.89 8.13
CA LEU A 69 -2.99 4.05 7.25
C LEU A 69 -2.47 3.51 5.92
N PHE A 70 -3.23 3.67 4.84
CA PHE A 70 -2.91 3.11 3.54
C PHE A 70 -2.43 4.18 2.57
N ILE A 71 -1.20 4.01 2.06
CA ILE A 71 -0.57 4.92 1.11
C ILE A 71 -0.58 4.31 -0.29
N HIS A 72 -1.13 5.05 -1.24
CA HIS A 72 -1.33 4.60 -2.61
C HIS A 72 -1.30 5.78 -3.59
N SER A 73 -1.16 5.53 -4.90
CA SER A 73 -1.07 6.59 -5.93
C SER A 73 -2.43 7.01 -6.51
N GLY A 74 -3.51 6.92 -5.70
CA GLY A 74 -4.89 7.12 -6.16
C GLY A 74 -5.60 5.81 -6.55
N GLY A 75 -6.74 5.91 -7.24
CA GLY A 75 -7.59 4.78 -7.64
C GLY A 75 -8.83 5.27 -8.38
N GLN A 76 -9.60 4.35 -8.96
CA GLN A 76 -10.85 4.69 -9.65
C GLN A 76 -11.88 5.26 -8.65
N ASP A 77 -12.77 6.16 -9.09
CA ASP A 77 -13.66 6.89 -8.19
C ASP A 77 -14.60 5.99 -7.38
N TRP A 78 -15.11 4.91 -7.98
CA TRP A 78 -15.94 3.94 -7.24
C TRP A 78 -15.17 3.20 -6.14
N ILE A 79 -13.84 3.10 -6.25
CA ILE A 79 -12.99 2.51 -5.20
C ILE A 79 -12.83 3.50 -4.04
N LYS A 80 -12.90 4.82 -4.28
CA LYS A 80 -12.89 5.82 -3.21
C LYS A 80 -14.11 5.63 -2.29
N ALA A 81 -15.28 5.33 -2.84
CA ALA A 81 -16.46 5.01 -2.03
C ALA A 81 -16.26 3.77 -1.12
N ILE A 82 -15.47 2.79 -1.56
CA ILE A 82 -15.07 1.65 -0.72
C ILE A 82 -14.13 2.11 0.38
N ALA A 83 -13.15 2.96 0.05
CA ALA A 83 -12.22 3.53 1.03
C ALA A 83 -12.97 4.32 2.12
N ASP A 84 -13.92 5.17 1.72
CA ASP A 84 -14.71 6.00 2.63
C ASP A 84 -15.61 5.16 3.57
N ALA A 85 -16.02 3.97 3.12
CA ALA A 85 -16.79 3.02 3.92
C ALA A 85 -15.91 2.04 4.73
N SER A 86 -14.59 2.12 4.61
CA SER A 86 -13.64 1.18 5.24
C SER A 86 -13.12 1.70 6.59
N THR A 87 -12.45 0.84 7.37
CA THR A 87 -11.72 1.27 8.58
C THR A 87 -10.33 1.83 8.26
N VAL A 88 -9.93 1.77 6.98
CA VAL A 88 -8.62 2.17 6.48
C VAL A 88 -8.62 3.66 6.21
N ALA A 89 -7.62 4.39 6.72
CA ALA A 89 -7.42 5.79 6.35
C ALA A 89 -6.53 5.83 5.12
N SER A 90 -7.03 6.41 4.05
CA SER A 90 -6.30 6.47 2.78
C SER A 90 -5.55 7.79 2.63
N LEU A 91 -4.27 7.70 2.26
CA LEU A 91 -3.43 8.83 1.89
C LEU A 91 -2.94 8.64 0.46
N THR A 92 -3.33 9.56 -0.43
CA THR A 92 -2.80 9.56 -1.79
C THR A 92 -1.43 10.21 -1.80
N ASN A 93 -0.40 9.45 -2.15
CA ASN A 93 0.98 9.94 -2.28
C ASN A 93 1.74 9.12 -3.33
N HIS A 94 2.83 9.68 -3.86
CA HIS A 94 3.67 9.02 -4.85
C HIS A 94 5.01 8.54 -4.25
N GLN A 95 5.35 9.00 -3.04
CA GLN A 95 6.54 8.61 -2.26
C GLN A 95 6.23 8.71 -0.77
N VAL A 96 6.84 7.87 0.08
CA VAL A 96 6.72 7.97 1.54
C VAL A 96 8.06 8.33 2.15
N LEU A 97 8.06 9.34 3.02
CA LEU A 97 9.11 9.67 3.97
C LEU A 97 8.50 9.44 5.36
N PHE A 98 9.01 8.47 6.11
CA PHE A 98 8.69 8.34 7.52
C PHE A 98 9.64 9.29 8.27
N ALA A 99 9.11 10.34 8.90
CA ALA A 99 9.89 11.34 9.62
C ALA A 99 9.85 11.09 11.14
#